data_AF-R8BNY5-F1
#
_entry.id   AF-R8BNY5-F1
#
_cell.length_a   1.000
_cell.length_b   1.000
_cell.length_c   1.000
_cell.angle_alpha   90.00
_cell.angle_beta   90.00
_cell.angle_gamma   90.00
#
_symmetry.space_group_name_H-M   'P 1'
#
loop_
_entity.id
_entity.type
_entity.pdbx_description
1 polymer ?
#
loop_
_entity_poly.entity_id
_entity_poly.type
_entity_poly.pdbx_seq_one_letter_code
_entity_poly.pdbx_strand_id
1 'polypeptide(L)'
;MMLNVPAYASAANHNRRCELGISLAPEFQNKGYGTEAITWAVDWAFRFANMHCVYLNTISFNVRGQKVYEKIGFRLEGRLRHYKWHDRQWHDQLLYSILEDEWEDIQKAKADAKAVKEEI
;
A
#
# COMPACT_ATOMS: atom_id res chain seq x y z
N MET A 1 1.18 4.46 -12.11
CA MET A 1 1.61 3.58 -11.00
C MET A 1 3.12 3.49 -11.07
N MET A 2 3.83 3.74 -9.97
CA MET A 2 5.29 3.58 -9.90
C MET A 2 5.60 2.73 -8.68
N LEU A 3 6.04 1.49 -8.91
CA LEU A 3 6.75 0.72 -7.90
C LEU A 3 8.17 1.27 -7.85
N ASN A 4 8.55 1.89 -6.74
CA ASN A 4 9.89 2.43 -6.58
C ASN A 4 10.71 1.39 -5.82
N VAL A 5 11.58 0.68 -6.55
CA VAL A 5 12.71 -0.02 -5.94
C VAL A 5 13.80 1.04 -5.85
N PRO A 6 14.12 1.59 -4.67
CA PRO A 6 15.07 2.69 -4.57
C PRO A 6 16.37 2.35 -5.29
N ALA A 7 16.75 3.19 -6.26
CA ALA A 7 17.85 3.01 -7.20
C ALA A 7 19.25 3.22 -6.56
N TYR A 8 19.43 2.80 -5.30
CA TYR A 8 20.77 2.53 -4.79
C TYR A 8 21.17 1.14 -5.24
N ALA A 9 22.09 1.14 -6.21
CA ALA A 9 22.73 -0.01 -6.79
C ALA A 9 23.18 -1.04 -5.73
N SER A 10 23.17 -2.30 -6.18
CA SER A 10 24.02 -3.40 -5.70
C SER A 10 23.61 -4.17 -4.44
N ALA A 11 22.52 -3.82 -3.75
CA ALA A 11 22.08 -4.53 -2.53
C ALA A 11 20.59 -4.92 -2.49
N ALA A 12 19.89 -4.89 -3.63
CA ALA A 12 18.54 -5.46 -3.71
C ALA A 12 18.65 -6.99 -3.51
N ASN A 13 18.24 -7.59 -2.38
CA ASN A 13 17.50 -7.01 -1.26
C ASN A 13 17.53 -7.99 -0.05
N HIS A 14 18.58 -8.02 0.79
CA HIS A 14 18.62 -8.94 1.97
C HIS A 14 17.36 -8.83 2.84
N ASN A 15 16.81 -7.62 2.93
CA ASN A 15 15.64 -7.32 3.74
C ASN A 15 14.31 -7.46 2.99
N ARG A 16 14.33 -7.71 1.66
CA ARG A 16 13.13 -7.90 0.82
C ARG A 16 12.04 -6.81 1.02
N ARG A 17 12.41 -5.53 1.15
CA ARG A 17 11.46 -4.41 1.31
C ARG A 17 11.35 -3.57 0.04
N CYS A 18 10.14 -3.11 -0.32
CA CYS A 18 9.92 -2.21 -1.47
C CYS A 18 8.90 -1.09 -1.17
N GLU A 19 9.06 0.06 -1.84
CA GLU A 19 8.15 1.20 -1.71
C GLU A 19 7.12 1.21 -2.84
N LEU A 20 5.85 1.43 -2.49
CA LEU A 20 4.74 1.58 -3.44
C LEU A 20 4.31 3.04 -3.56
N GLY A 21 4.28 3.56 -4.79
CA GLY A 21 3.74 4.87 -5.13
C GLY A 21 2.58 4.80 -6.14
N ILE A 22 1.49 5.52 -5.85
CA ILE A 22 0.37 5.67 -6.78
C ILE A 22 -0.03 7.13 -6.97
N SER A 23 -0.16 7.52 -8.23
CA SER A 23 -0.75 8.78 -8.66
C SER A 23 -1.80 8.49 -9.71
N LEU A 24 -2.99 9.05 -9.52
CA LEU A 24 -4.12 8.95 -10.45
C LEU A 24 -4.54 10.36 -10.85
N ALA A 25 -4.75 10.58 -12.15
CA ALA A 25 -5.30 11.84 -12.63
C ALA A 25 -6.73 12.05 -12.07
N PRO A 26 -7.15 13.30 -11.79
CA PRO A 26 -8.41 13.61 -11.11
C PRO A 26 -9.64 12.90 -11.68
N GLU A 27 -9.68 12.71 -13.00
CA GLU A 27 -10.79 12.12 -13.76
C GLU A 27 -10.99 10.62 -13.46
N PHE A 28 -9.95 9.95 -12.96
CA PHE A 28 -9.94 8.52 -12.62
C PHE A 28 -10.03 8.27 -11.11
N GLN A 29 -10.24 9.32 -10.33
CA GLN A 29 -10.38 9.21 -8.90
C GLN A 29 -11.82 8.77 -8.51
N ASN A 30 -11.98 8.19 -7.31
CA ASN A 30 -13.28 7.75 -6.76
C ASN A 30 -14.03 6.67 -7.57
N LYS A 31 -13.39 6.03 -8.54
CA LYS A 31 -13.96 4.95 -9.37
C LYS A 31 -13.48 3.55 -9.00
N GLY A 32 -12.73 3.41 -7.90
CA GLY A 32 -12.17 2.12 -7.45
C GLY A 32 -10.79 1.76 -8.04
N TYR A 33 -10.35 2.43 -9.11
CA TYR A 33 -9.06 2.14 -9.78
C TYR A 33 -7.85 2.19 -8.85
N GLY A 34 -7.84 3.09 -7.86
CA GLY A 34 -6.73 3.15 -6.91
C GLY A 34 -6.62 1.89 -6.08
N THR A 35 -7.75 1.37 -5.60
CA THR A 35 -7.79 0.13 -4.81
C THR A 35 -7.36 -1.06 -5.66
N GLU A 36 -7.87 -1.16 -6.88
CA GLU A 36 -7.54 -2.25 -7.81
C GLU A 36 -6.05 -2.25 -8.16
N ALA A 37 -5.50 -1.09 -8.55
CA ALA A 37 -4.09 -0.97 -8.92
C ALA A 37 -3.15 -1.29 -7.74
N ILE A 38 -3.45 -0.79 -6.53
CA ILE A 38 -2.65 -1.10 -5.33
C ILE A 38 -2.75 -2.59 -5.00
N THR A 39 -3.96 -3.16 -5.01
CA THR A 39 -4.18 -4.59 -4.71
C THR A 39 -3.36 -5.47 -5.66
N TRP A 40 -3.40 -5.16 -6.96
CA TRP A 40 -2.62 -5.89 -7.97
C TRP A 40 -1.12 -5.74 -7.75
N ALA A 41 -0.64 -4.53 -7.46
CA ALA A 41 0.79 -4.29 -7.25
C ALA A 41 1.32 -5.00 -5.99
N VAL A 42 0.53 -5.01 -4.92
CA VAL A 42 0.85 -5.72 -3.67
C VAL A 42 0.88 -7.23 -3.91
N ASP A 43 -0.13 -7.78 -4.59
CA ASP A 43 -0.16 -9.20 -4.95
C ASP A 43 1.05 -9.59 -5.79
N TRP A 44 1.41 -8.76 -6.77
CA TRP A 44 2.54 -9.00 -7.62
C TRP A 44 3.87 -8.96 -6.86
N ALA A 45 4.03 -8.00 -5.93
CA ALA A 45 5.24 -7.83 -5.14
C ALA A 45 5.53 -9.06 -4.26
N PHE A 46 4.50 -9.62 -3.63
CA PHE A 46 4.64 -10.83 -2.81
C PHE A 46 4.83 -12.08 -3.67
N ARG A 47 3.97 -12.29 -4.68
CA ARG A 47 3.96 -13.55 -5.45
C ARG A 47 5.09 -13.71 -6.44
N PHE A 48 5.51 -12.63 -7.09
CA PHE A 48 6.45 -12.71 -8.21
C PHE A 48 7.77 -12.01 -7.93
N ALA A 49 7.76 -10.92 -7.17
CA ALA A 49 8.99 -10.20 -6.83
C ALA A 49 9.68 -10.73 -5.56
N ASN A 50 9.10 -11.72 -4.87
CA ASN A 50 9.64 -12.30 -3.64
C ASN A 50 9.95 -11.23 -2.60
N MET A 51 9.04 -10.27 -2.39
CA MET A 51 9.15 -9.26 -1.34
C MET A 51 8.61 -9.80 -0.02
N HIS A 52 9.12 -9.30 1.11
CA HIS A 52 8.63 -9.60 2.46
C HIS A 52 7.79 -8.44 3.02
N CYS A 53 8.08 -7.21 2.61
CA CYS A 53 7.37 -6.02 3.08
C CYS A 53 7.17 -5.00 1.94
N VAL A 54 5.93 -4.55 1.78
CA VAL A 54 5.57 -3.43 0.91
C VAL A 54 5.21 -2.26 1.81
N TYR A 55 5.86 -1.11 1.62
CA TYR A 55 5.59 0.09 2.41
C TYR A 55 5.25 1.29 1.53
N LEU A 56 4.58 2.29 2.11
CA LEU A 56 4.27 3.55 1.46
C LEU A 56 4.22 4.68 2.47
N ASN A 57 4.40 5.89 1.95
CA ASN A 57 4.32 7.11 2.74
C ASN A 57 3.21 8.01 2.19
N THR A 58 2.40 8.58 3.08
CA THR A 58 1.34 9.53 2.71
C THR A 58 1.32 10.72 3.65
N ILE A 59 0.75 11.85 3.24
CA ILE A 59 0.59 13.02 4.10
C ILE A 59 -0.75 12.93 4.84
N SER A 60 -0.80 13.44 6.07
CA SER A 60 -1.97 13.37 6.97
C SER A 60 -3.25 13.96 6.37
N PHE A 61 -3.15 14.96 5.47
CA PHE A 61 -4.33 15.51 4.79
C PHE A 61 -4.90 14.59 3.69
N ASN A 62 -4.14 13.59 3.23
CA ASN A 62 -4.60 12.64 2.20
C ASN A 62 -5.46 11.52 2.82
N VAL A 63 -6.59 11.90 3.41
CA VAL A 63 -7.52 11.00 4.09
C VAL A 63 -8.08 9.94 3.13
N ARG A 64 -8.24 10.28 1.84
CA ARG A 64 -8.71 9.31 0.85
C ARG A 64 -7.71 8.18 0.63
N GLY A 65 -6.43 8.52 0.48
CA GLY A 65 -5.37 7.51 0.36
C GLY A 65 -5.34 6.60 1.58
N GLN A 66 -5.34 7.18 2.78
CA GLN A 66 -5.33 6.44 4.06
C GLN A 66 -6.44 5.38 4.12
N LYS A 67 -7.68 5.74 3.80
CA LYS A 67 -8.82 4.80 3.76
C LYS A 67 -8.62 3.65 2.78
N VAL A 68 -7.98 3.91 1.64
CA VAL A 68 -7.70 2.86 0.63
C VAL A 68 -6.61 1.91 1.16
N TYR A 69 -5.54 2.44 1.74
CA TYR A 69 -4.45 1.64 2.29
C TYR A 69 -4.96 0.73 3.43
N GLU A 70 -5.69 1.30 4.38
CA GLU A 70 -6.29 0.57 5.50
C GLU A 70 -7.27 -0.50 5.03
N LYS A 71 -8.10 -0.20 4.02
CA LYS A 71 -9.04 -1.18 3.44
C LYS A 71 -8.33 -2.37 2.78
N ILE A 72 -7.16 -2.15 2.20
CA ILE A 72 -6.39 -3.21 1.53
C ILE A 72 -5.69 -4.11 2.54
N GLY A 73 -5.38 -3.57 3.73
CA GLY A 73 -4.72 -4.29 4.82
C GLY A 73 -3.43 -3.66 5.29
N PHE A 74 -3.05 -2.49 4.77
CA PHE A 74 -1.88 -1.77 5.29
C PHE A 74 -2.11 -1.31 6.73
N ARG A 75 -1.06 -1.41 7.54
CA ARG A 75 -1.02 -0.96 8.93
C ARG A 75 -0.15 0.29 9.07
N LEU A 76 -0.58 1.20 9.94
CA LEU A 76 0.19 2.41 10.25
C LEU A 76 1.38 2.03 11.15
N GLU A 77 2.61 2.17 10.65
CA GLU A 77 3.84 1.92 11.41
C GLU A 77 4.29 3.15 12.19
N GLY A 78 4.05 4.34 11.64
CA GLY A 78 4.65 5.55 12.21
C GLY A 78 4.12 6.85 11.66
N ARG A 79 4.48 7.92 12.39
CA ARG A 79 4.08 9.29 12.09
C ARG A 79 5.23 10.25 12.31
N LEU A 80 5.66 10.93 11.25
CA LEU A 80 6.61 12.04 11.34
C LEU A 80 5.84 13.35 11.51
N ARG A 81 5.95 13.94 12.71
CA ARG A 81 5.26 15.19 13.07
C ARG A 81 5.87 16.37 12.33
N HIS A 82 5.02 17.26 11.83
CA HIS A 82 5.38 18.48 11.10
C HIS A 82 6.35 18.22 9.94
N TYR A 83 6.12 17.15 9.18
CA TYR A 83 6.97 16.75 8.07
C TYR A 83 6.84 17.68 6.85
N LYS A 84 5.63 18.17 6.55
CA LYS A 84 5.36 18.94 5.33
C LYS A 84 4.59 20.23 5.63
N TRP A 85 5.13 21.37 5.18
CA TRP A 85 4.38 22.63 5.15
C TRP A 85 3.51 22.70 3.89
N HIS A 86 2.20 22.78 4.05
CA HIS A 86 1.25 22.90 2.93
C HIS A 86 -0.02 23.63 3.39
N ASP A 87 -0.52 24.55 2.58
CA ASP A 87 -1.71 25.36 2.90
C ASP A 87 -1.62 26.07 4.27
N ARG A 88 -0.49 26.75 4.50
CA ARG A 88 -0.19 27.54 5.71
C ARG A 88 -0.25 26.76 7.04
N GLN A 89 -0.15 25.43 6.98
CA GLN A 89 -0.15 24.57 8.15
C GLN A 89 0.89 23.45 7.99
N TRP A 90 1.37 22.94 9.12
CA TRP A 90 2.25 21.77 9.16
C TRP A 90 1.42 20.50 9.15
N HIS A 91 1.78 19.59 8.25
CA HIS A 91 1.17 18.27 8.12
C HIS A 91 2.18 17.18 8.42
N ASP A 92 1.66 16.06 8.86
CA ASP A 92 2.46 14.93 9.27
C ASP A 92 2.59 13.94 8.12
N GLN A 93 3.71 13.22 8.07
CA GLN A 93 3.85 12.07 7.18
C GLN A 93 3.48 10.81 7.94
N LEU A 94 2.63 10.00 7.32
CA LEU A 94 2.18 8.71 7.83
C LEU A 94 2.90 7.62 7.04
N LEU A 95 3.49 6.67 7.76
CA LEU A 95 4.17 5.51 7.22
C LEU A 95 3.26 4.31 7.38
N TYR A 96 2.98 3.64 6.27
CA TYR A 96 2.17 2.44 6.23
C TYR A 96 2.98 1.28 5.64
N SER A 97 2.73 0.07 6.12
CA SER A 97 3.29 -1.15 5.54
C SER A 97 2.31 -2.30 5.56
N ILE A 98 2.61 -3.32 4.78
CA ILE A 98 1.98 -4.64 4.85
C ILE A 98 3.07 -5.70 4.68
N LEU A 99 2.97 -6.77 5.46
CA LEU A 99 3.88 -7.91 5.41
C LEU A 99 3.32 -9.06 4.57
N GLU A 100 4.22 -9.94 4.13
CA GLU A 100 3.91 -11.10 3.29
C GLU A 100 2.91 -12.06 3.96
N ASP A 101 3.11 -12.38 5.24
CA ASP A 101 2.24 -13.23 6.04
C ASP A 101 0.85 -12.61 6.26
N GLU A 102 0.80 -11.31 6.56
CA GLU A 102 -0.45 -10.55 6.67
C GLU A 102 -1.25 -10.57 5.35
N TRP A 103 -0.56 -10.47 4.22
CA TRP A 103 -1.21 -10.56 2.91
C TRP A 103 -1.76 -11.94 2.61
N GLU A 104 -0.99 -12.99 2.89
CA GLU A 104 -1.44 -14.37 2.72
C GLU A 104 -2.70 -14.66 3.53
N ASP A 105 -2.75 -14.22 4.78
CA ASP A 105 -3.92 -14.40 5.64
C ASP A 105 -5.15 -13.67 5.10
N ILE A 106 -4.98 -12.45 4.59
CA ILE A 106 -6.05 -11.71 3.91
C ILE A 106 -6.55 -12.46 2.66
N GLN A 107 -5.65 -13.06 1.87
CA GLN A 107 -6.03 -13.81 0.67
C GLN A 107 -6.75 -15.12 1.00
N LYS A 108 -6.30 -15.85 2.03
CA LYS A 108 -6.98 -17.04 2.55
C LYS A 108 -8.39 -16.70 3.00
N ALA A 109 -8.54 -15.67 3.84
CA ALA A 109 -9.85 -15.22 4.31
C ALA A 109 -10.80 -14.80 3.16
N LYS A 110 -10.28 -14.18 2.11
CA LYS A 110 -11.06 -13.83 0.89
C LYS A 110 -11.49 -15.07 0.12
N ALA A 111 -10.62 -16.08 -0.01
CA ALA A 111 -10.93 -17.33 -0.69
C ALA A 111 -12.03 -18.09 0.06
N ASP A 112 -11.91 -18.20 1.38
CA ASP A 112 -12.90 -18.86 2.24
C ASP A 112 -14.27 -18.17 2.16
N ALA A 113 -14.28 -16.84 2.25
CA ALA A 113 -15.51 -16.05 2.12
C ALA A 113 -16.15 -16.16 0.73
N LYS A 114 -15.38 -16.45 -0.31
CA LYS A 114 -15.88 -16.70 -1.66
C LYS A 114 -16.50 -18.09 -1.77
N ALA A 115 -15.86 -19.12 -1.23
CA ALA A 115 -16.37 -20.49 -1.22
C ALA A 115 -17.74 -20.57 -0.53
N VAL A 116 -17.90 -19.91 0.63
CA VAL A 116 -19.19 -19.86 1.36
C VAL A 116 -20.31 -19.20 0.54
N LYS A 117 -19.99 -18.25 -0.34
CA LYS A 117 -20.98 -17.57 -1.19
C LYS A 117 -21.36 -18.36 -2.44
N GLU A 118 -20.57 -19.33 -2.85
CA GLU A 118 -20.86 -20.17 -4.02
C GLU A 118 -21.68 -21.42 -3.65
N GLU A 119 -21.77 -21.75 -2.36
CA GLU A 119 -22.59 -22.87 -1.82
C GLU A 119 -24.03 -22.47 -1.45
N ILE A 120 -24.39 -21.18 -1.53
CA ILE A 120 -25.72 -20.62 -1.23
C ILE A 120 -26.37 -20.09 -2.51
#